data_AF-A0A947D7T9-F1
#
_entry.id   AF-A0A947D7T9-F1
#
_cell.length_a   1.000
_cell.length_b   1.000
_cell.length_c   1.000
_cell.angle_alpha   90.00
_cell.angle_beta   90.00
_cell.angle_gamma   90.00
#
_symmetry.space_group_name_H-M   'P 1'
#
loop_
_entity.id
_entity.type
_entity.pdbx_description
1 polymer ?
#
loop_
_entity_poly.entity_id
_entity_poly.type
_entity_poly.pdbx_seq_one_letter_code
_entity_poly.pdbx_strand_id
1 'polypeptide(L)'
;MHSEKFADRLKQLLADSKQSERAFARAIGLSPGGLRGLLHEGKGPTLETVLQIASACGVSVLWLSTGEGQPHAAKPDSTGGSPGTGRPPAGLDPELFGRVVDRVAKVYREANVRLPEVDKGRIAAERYPEIADQAESADEWPALLDLIEVRLKKALQTAVNAPGQTKREA
;
A
#
# COMPACT_ATOMS: atom_id res chain seq x y z
N MET A 1 33.77 16.28 -2.59
CA MET A 1 33.91 14.88 -2.10
C MET A 1 32.55 14.16 -2.05
N HIS A 2 31.69 14.30 -3.07
CA HIS A 2 30.39 13.60 -3.12
C HIS A 2 30.32 12.50 -4.21
N SER A 3 31.15 12.58 -5.27
CA SER A 3 31.14 11.60 -6.37
C SER A 3 31.60 10.19 -5.97
N GLU A 4 32.56 10.04 -5.05
CA GLU A 4 33.07 8.72 -4.64
C GLU A 4 31.95 7.85 -4.06
N LYS A 5 31.15 8.42 -3.16
CA LYS A 5 30.04 7.70 -2.53
C LYS A 5 28.94 7.30 -3.54
N PHE A 6 28.73 8.07 -4.61
CA PHE A 6 27.75 7.72 -5.66
C PHE A 6 28.24 6.55 -6.50
N ALA A 7 29.50 6.62 -6.95
CA ALA A 7 30.12 5.57 -7.75
C ALA A 7 30.12 4.23 -7.00
N ASP A 8 30.36 4.23 -5.69
CA ASP A 8 30.35 3.00 -4.87
C ASP A 8 28.96 2.36 -4.78
N ARG A 9 27.90 3.16 -4.62
CA ARG A 9 26.51 2.66 -4.65
C ARG A 9 26.12 2.15 -6.04
N LEU A 10 26.59 2.82 -7.10
CA LEU A 10 26.38 2.35 -8.47
C LEU A 10 27.08 1.01 -8.73
N LYS A 11 28.30 0.82 -8.20
CA LYS A 11 29.01 -0.47 -8.24
C LYS A 11 28.26 -1.55 -7.47
N GLN A 12 27.68 -1.21 -6.33
CA GLN A 12 26.87 -2.13 -5.54
C GLN A 12 25.66 -2.62 -6.35
N LEU A 13 24.92 -1.72 -7.02
CA LEU A 13 23.80 -2.09 -7.88
C LEU A 13 24.22 -2.96 -9.07
N LEU A 14 25.37 -2.66 -9.67
CA LEU A 14 25.93 -3.51 -10.73
C LEU A 14 26.25 -4.91 -10.21
N ALA A 15 26.86 -5.03 -9.03
CA ALA A 15 27.17 -6.33 -8.41
C ALA A 15 25.91 -7.12 -8.08
N ASP A 16 24.89 -6.47 -7.51
CA ASP A 16 23.60 -7.09 -7.17
C ASP A 16 22.84 -7.56 -8.42
N SER A 17 22.96 -6.82 -9.53
CA SER A 17 22.34 -7.21 -10.82
C SER A 17 22.96 -8.47 -11.43
N LYS A 18 24.17 -8.87 -11.03
CA LYS A 18 24.97 -9.97 -11.62
C LYS A 18 25.17 -9.85 -13.13
N GLN A 19 25.09 -8.64 -13.68
CA GLN A 19 25.27 -8.36 -15.10
C GLN A 19 26.68 -7.81 -15.38
N SER A 20 27.13 -7.96 -16.63
CA SER A 20 28.33 -7.24 -17.10
C SER A 20 28.05 -5.73 -17.20
N GLU A 21 29.07 -4.89 -17.03
CA GLU A 21 28.96 -3.42 -17.16
C GLU A 21 28.25 -2.99 -18.45
N ARG A 22 28.53 -3.67 -19.56
CA ARG A 22 27.90 -3.39 -20.87
C ARG A 22 26.42 -3.75 -20.89
N ALA A 23 26.04 -4.87 -20.29
CA ALA A 23 24.64 -5.28 -20.21
C ALA A 23 23.86 -4.37 -19.26
N PHE A 24 24.46 -4.01 -18.13
CA PHE A 24 23.88 -3.08 -17.17
C PHE A 24 23.71 -1.68 -17.75
N ALA A 25 24.70 -1.15 -18.47
CA ALA A 25 24.61 0.14 -19.17
C ALA A 25 23.40 0.16 -20.13
N ARG A 26 23.19 -0.91 -20.89
CA ARG A 26 22.03 -1.03 -21.77
C ARG A 26 20.72 -1.12 -21.00
N ALA A 27 20.69 -1.87 -19.91
CA ALA A 27 19.50 -2.04 -19.07
C ALA A 27 19.03 -0.71 -18.44
N ILE A 28 19.97 0.15 -18.04
CA ILE A 28 19.68 1.49 -17.51
C ILE A 28 19.61 2.56 -18.60
N GLY A 29 19.75 2.22 -19.88
CA GLY A 29 19.67 3.16 -21.01
C GLY A 29 20.85 4.14 -21.14
N LEU A 30 22.01 3.80 -20.59
CA LEU A 30 23.25 4.57 -20.74
C LEU A 30 24.19 3.97 -21.79
N SER A 31 25.05 4.81 -22.35
CA SER A 31 26.15 4.32 -23.18
C SER A 31 27.22 3.63 -22.31
N PRO A 32 27.94 2.61 -22.81
CA PRO A 32 29.00 1.95 -22.05
C PRO A 32 30.11 2.91 -21.58
N GLY A 33 30.41 3.93 -22.38
CA GLY A 33 31.34 5.00 -21.99
C GLY A 33 30.78 5.92 -20.90
N GLY A 34 29.47 6.22 -20.96
CA GLY A 34 28.77 6.98 -19.92
C GLY A 34 28.80 6.28 -18.57
N LEU A 35 28.51 4.98 -18.52
CA LEU A 35 28.59 4.20 -17.29
C LEU A 35 30.03 4.16 -16.74
N ARG A 36 31.02 3.92 -17.61
CA ARG A 36 32.43 3.87 -17.19
C ARG A 36 32.91 5.20 -16.59
N GLY A 37 32.51 6.33 -17.18
CA GLY A 37 32.83 7.66 -16.67
C GLY A 37 32.21 7.96 -15.30
N LEU A 38 31.01 7.42 -15.03
CA LEU A 38 30.37 7.51 -13.72
C LEU A 38 31.06 6.63 -12.67
N LEU A 39 31.55 5.45 -13.06
CA LEU A 39 32.18 4.48 -12.15
C LEU A 39 33.64 4.80 -11.80
N HIS A 40 34.39 5.38 -12.75
CA HIS A 40 35.86 5.49 -12.64
C HIS A 40 36.40 6.91 -12.77
N GLU A 41 35.77 7.78 -13.57
CA GLU A 41 36.32 9.12 -13.86
C GLU A 41 35.82 10.19 -12.87
N GLY A 42 35.00 9.80 -11.89
CA GLY A 42 34.49 10.71 -10.84
C GLY A 42 33.58 11.82 -11.37
N LYS A 43 33.15 11.74 -12.63
CA LYS A 43 32.27 12.70 -13.26
C LYS A 43 30.94 12.71 -12.51
N GLY A 44 30.57 13.87 -11.96
CA GLY A 44 29.32 14.02 -11.22
C GLY A 44 28.13 13.63 -12.11
N PRO A 45 27.24 12.74 -11.65
CA PRO A 45 26.05 12.37 -12.42
C PRO A 45 25.15 13.60 -12.58
N THR A 46 24.50 13.72 -13.75
CA THR A 46 23.39 14.67 -13.91
C THR A 46 22.15 14.14 -13.21
N LEU A 47 21.25 15.03 -12.77
CA LEU A 47 19.98 14.60 -12.15
C LEU A 47 19.20 13.63 -13.05
N GLU A 48 19.20 13.88 -14.36
CA GLU A 48 18.59 13.00 -15.36
C GLU A 48 19.19 11.59 -15.33
N THR A 49 20.53 11.49 -15.26
CA THR A 49 21.23 10.21 -15.15
C THR A 49 20.86 9.47 -13.86
N VAL A 50 20.79 10.18 -12.72
CA VAL A 50 20.41 9.59 -11.44
C VAL A 50 18.98 9.05 -11.49
N LEU A 51 18.03 9.83 -12.02
CA LEU A 51 16.64 9.42 -12.19
C LEU A 51 16.51 8.19 -13.08
N GLN A 52 17.27 8.16 -14.17
CA GLN A 52 17.27 7.05 -15.11
C GLN A 52 17.77 5.76 -14.45
N ILE A 53 18.90 5.81 -13.73
CA ILE A 53 19.42 4.66 -12.97
C ILE A 53 18.44 4.24 -11.88
N ALA A 54 17.90 5.20 -11.13
CA ALA A 54 16.94 4.94 -10.05
C ALA A 54 15.69 4.21 -10.56
N SER A 55 15.14 4.66 -11.69
CA SER A 55 13.98 4.04 -12.31
C SER A 55 14.26 2.62 -12.83
N ALA A 56 15.41 2.42 -13.48
CA ALA A 56 15.78 1.13 -14.06
C ALA A 56 16.14 0.08 -12.99
N CYS A 57 16.76 0.50 -11.88
CA CYS A 57 17.13 -0.38 -10.77
C CYS A 57 16.03 -0.48 -9.70
N GLY A 58 14.96 0.32 -9.77
CA GLY A 58 13.90 0.35 -8.77
C GLY A 58 14.37 0.89 -7.41
N VAL A 59 15.34 1.80 -7.41
CA VAL A 59 15.95 2.34 -6.20
C VAL A 59 15.57 3.79 -5.95
N SER A 60 15.67 4.22 -4.69
CA SER A 60 15.40 5.61 -4.31
C SER A 60 16.47 6.54 -4.85
N VAL A 61 16.05 7.63 -5.50
CA VAL A 61 16.94 8.72 -5.97
C VAL A 61 17.70 9.35 -4.80
N LEU A 62 17.04 9.48 -3.64
CA LEU A 62 17.64 9.99 -2.42
C LEU A 62 18.76 9.06 -1.95
N TRP A 63 18.46 7.76 -1.83
CA TRP A 63 19.47 6.77 -1.46
C TRP A 63 20.60 6.68 -2.47
N LEU A 64 20.31 6.79 -3.77
CA LEU A 64 21.32 6.74 -4.83
C LEU A 64 22.18 8.01 -4.88
N SER A 65 21.68 9.16 -4.41
CA SER A 65 22.42 10.44 -4.40
C SER A 65 23.18 10.69 -3.09
N THR A 66 22.50 10.58 -1.95
CA THR A 66 23.04 10.93 -0.62
C THR A 66 23.44 9.70 0.21
N GLY A 67 22.84 8.54 -0.06
CA GLY A 67 23.01 7.33 0.74
C GLY A 67 22.06 7.28 1.94
N GLU A 68 21.17 8.26 2.05
CA GLU A 68 20.16 8.33 3.12
C GLU A 68 18.86 7.63 2.72
N GLY A 69 18.25 6.93 3.66
CA GLY A 69 17.01 6.18 3.45
C GLY A 69 17.24 4.76 2.93
N GLN A 70 16.15 4.10 2.51
CA GLN A 70 16.20 2.72 2.03
C GLN A 70 16.56 2.67 0.53
N PRO A 71 17.36 1.67 0.10
CA PRO A 71 17.80 1.52 -1.28
C PRO A 71 16.65 1.31 -2.25
N HIS A 72 15.68 0.48 -1.90
CA HIS A 72 14.52 0.24 -2.75
C HIS A 72 13.48 1.31 -2.44
N ALA A 73 13.05 2.05 -3.48
CA ALA A 73 11.84 2.83 -3.35
C ALA A 73 10.72 1.81 -3.14
N ALA A 74 10.05 1.84 -1.99
CA ALA A 74 8.85 1.07 -1.77
C ALA A 74 7.93 1.34 -2.96
N LYS A 75 7.81 0.38 -3.88
CA LYS A 75 6.91 0.52 -5.00
C LYS A 75 5.52 0.68 -4.39
N PRO A 76 4.72 1.68 -4.82
CA PRO A 76 3.29 1.58 -4.60
C PRO A 76 2.84 0.38 -5.43
N ASP A 77 2.73 -0.78 -4.79
CA ASP A 77 2.28 -2.02 -5.38
C ASP A 77 0.83 -1.87 -5.83
N SER A 78 0.65 -1.44 -7.08
CA SER A 78 -0.59 -1.57 -7.82
C SER A 78 -0.37 -2.65 -8.87
N THR A 79 -0.72 -3.89 -8.52
CA THR A 79 -1.40 -4.91 -9.37
C THR A 79 -1.22 -6.32 -8.78
N GLY A 80 -2.30 -6.87 -8.22
CA GLY A 80 -2.71 -8.27 -8.45
C GLY A 80 -1.82 -9.39 -7.94
N GLY A 81 -1.88 -9.67 -6.64
CA GLY A 81 -1.52 -10.97 -6.06
C GLY A 81 -2.43 -11.27 -4.86
N SER A 82 -3.23 -12.32 -4.96
CA SER A 82 -4.00 -12.89 -3.82
C SER A 82 -3.19 -14.02 -3.18
N PRO A 83 -3.54 -14.51 -1.98
CA PRO A 83 -3.38 -13.85 -0.68
C PRO A 83 -2.45 -14.70 0.21
N GLY A 84 -1.56 -14.07 0.97
CA GLY A 84 -0.64 -14.83 1.81
C GLY A 84 0.10 -13.99 2.84
N THR A 85 -0.45 -13.99 4.04
CA THR A 85 0.28 -13.89 5.31
C THR A 85 1.31 -12.77 5.43
N GLY A 86 0.81 -11.54 5.53
CA GLY A 86 1.60 -10.44 6.04
C GLY A 86 0.64 -9.42 6.59
N ARG A 87 0.50 -9.38 7.92
CA ARG A 87 -0.21 -8.30 8.60
C ARG A 87 0.24 -6.96 7.98
N PRO A 88 -0.65 -6.19 7.33
CA PRO A 88 -0.24 -4.92 6.74
C PRO A 88 0.27 -4.00 7.87
N PRO A 89 1.43 -3.33 7.70
CA PRO A 89 1.90 -2.41 8.72
C PRO A 89 0.98 -1.18 8.78
N ALA A 90 0.34 -1.05 9.94
CA ALA A 90 -0.39 0.09 10.51
C ALA A 90 -1.62 0.62 9.74
N GLY A 91 -2.80 0.10 10.14
CA GLY A 91 -4.02 0.92 10.27
C GLY A 91 -5.32 0.27 9.81
N LEU A 92 -5.31 -0.42 8.66
CA LEU A 92 -6.53 -0.94 8.04
C LEU A 92 -6.18 -2.07 7.06
N ASP A 93 -6.78 -3.25 7.26
CA ASP A 93 -6.76 -4.36 6.31
C ASP A 93 -7.85 -4.11 5.25
N PRO A 94 -7.47 -3.83 4.00
CA PRO A 94 -8.41 -3.43 2.95
C PRO A 94 -9.39 -4.56 2.60
N GLU A 95 -8.98 -5.82 2.73
CA GLU A 95 -9.82 -6.95 2.38
C GLU A 95 -10.88 -7.17 3.46
N LEU A 96 -10.48 -7.11 4.72
CA LEU A 96 -11.43 -7.13 5.83
C LEU A 96 -12.41 -5.96 5.73
N PHE A 97 -11.92 -4.75 5.49
CA PHE A 97 -12.76 -3.56 5.36
C PHE A 97 -13.77 -3.68 4.21
N GLY A 98 -13.33 -4.17 3.04
CA GLY A 98 -14.21 -4.44 1.90
C GLY A 98 -15.36 -5.39 2.26
N ARG A 99 -15.06 -6.45 3.02
CA ARG A 99 -16.08 -7.39 3.52
C ARG A 99 -17.04 -6.76 4.52
N VAL A 100 -16.55 -5.89 5.41
CA VAL A 100 -17.41 -5.15 6.34
C VAL A 100 -18.38 -4.25 5.57
N VAL A 101 -17.91 -3.52 4.56
CA VAL A 101 -18.75 -2.68 3.70
C VAL A 101 -19.83 -3.50 3.00
N ASP A 102 -19.46 -4.67 2.44
CA ASP A 102 -20.42 -5.56 1.78
C ASP A 102 -21.49 -6.07 2.76
N ARG A 103 -21.11 -6.46 3.98
CA ARG A 103 -22.06 -6.87 5.02
C ARG A 103 -23.01 -5.74 5.43
N VAL A 104 -22.50 -4.52 5.61
CA VAL A 104 -23.34 -3.35 5.89
C VAL A 104 -24.33 -3.13 4.73
N ALA A 105 -23.84 -3.13 3.48
CA ALA A 105 -24.68 -2.92 2.31
C ALA A 105 -25.77 -4.01 2.18
N LYS A 106 -25.43 -5.27 2.45
CA LYS A 106 -26.36 -6.40 2.45
C LYS A 106 -27.47 -6.23 3.50
N VAL A 107 -27.12 -5.92 4.74
CA VAL A 107 -28.10 -5.76 5.83
C VAL A 107 -29.11 -4.65 5.54
N TYR A 108 -28.65 -3.49 5.06
CA TYR A 108 -29.53 -2.36 4.75
C TYR A 108 -30.42 -2.65 3.53
N ARG A 109 -29.89 -3.36 2.52
CA ARG A 109 -30.67 -3.82 1.38
C ARG A 109 -31.78 -4.78 1.80
N GLU A 110 -31.48 -5.73 2.67
CA GLU A 110 -32.47 -6.70 3.20
C GLU A 110 -33.54 -6.03 4.07
N ALA A 111 -33.16 -4.98 4.81
CA ALA A 111 -34.10 -4.17 5.58
C ALA A 111 -34.93 -3.20 4.71
N ASN A 112 -34.69 -3.15 3.39
CA ASN A 112 -35.29 -2.20 2.46
C ASN A 112 -35.08 -0.72 2.85
N VAL A 113 -33.96 -0.43 3.53
CA VAL A 113 -33.57 0.92 3.95
C VAL A 113 -32.51 1.46 2.99
N ARG A 114 -32.79 2.61 2.38
CA ARG A 114 -31.80 3.30 1.53
C ARG A 114 -30.85 4.11 2.40
N LEU A 115 -29.58 3.72 2.35
CA LEU A 115 -28.48 4.44 2.98
C LEU A 115 -27.53 5.01 1.90
N PRO A 116 -27.11 6.27 1.98
CA PRO A 116 -26.07 6.82 1.10
C PRO A 116 -24.76 6.02 1.16
N GLU A 117 -24.01 5.95 0.05
CA GLU A 117 -22.75 5.19 -0.01
C GLU A 117 -21.70 5.69 1.01
N VAL A 118 -21.65 7.01 1.24
CA VAL A 118 -20.76 7.62 2.24
C VAL A 118 -21.10 7.12 3.65
N ASP A 119 -22.38 6.99 3.96
CA ASP A 119 -22.83 6.52 5.28
C ASP A 119 -22.55 5.02 5.46
N LYS A 120 -22.66 4.20 4.40
CA LYS A 120 -22.23 2.80 4.46
C LYS A 120 -20.75 2.68 4.80
N GLY A 121 -19.90 3.51 4.18
CA GLY A 121 -18.47 3.56 4.46
C GLY A 121 -18.18 3.97 5.91
N ARG A 122 -18.89 4.98 6.42
CA ARG A 122 -18.77 5.42 7.82
C ARG A 122 -19.15 4.32 8.82
N ILE A 123 -20.29 3.66 8.62
CA ILE A 123 -20.72 2.54 9.47
C ILE A 123 -19.73 1.37 9.39
N ALA A 124 -19.19 1.09 8.19
CA ALA A 124 -18.18 0.05 8.06
C ALA A 124 -16.89 0.39 8.82
N ALA A 125 -16.44 1.64 8.80
CA ALA A 125 -15.29 2.10 9.57
C ALA A 125 -15.49 2.00 11.08
N GLU A 126 -16.72 2.21 11.58
CA GLU A 126 -17.06 2.01 12.99
C GLU A 126 -17.00 0.53 13.39
N ARG A 127 -17.37 -0.40 12.50
CA ARG A 127 -17.40 -1.85 12.79
C ARG A 127 -16.07 -2.55 12.55
N TYR A 128 -15.25 -2.01 11.67
CA TYR A 128 -13.93 -2.55 11.35
C TYR A 128 -13.05 -2.85 12.60
N PRO A 129 -12.83 -1.91 13.54
CA PRO A 129 -11.96 -2.18 14.69
C PRO A 129 -12.48 -3.32 15.57
N GLU A 130 -13.81 -3.50 15.67
CA GLU A 130 -14.39 -4.63 16.43
C GLU A 130 -13.94 -5.98 15.88
N ILE A 131 -13.82 -6.13 14.55
CA ILE A 131 -13.34 -7.37 13.94
C ILE A 131 -11.82 -7.44 13.99
N ALA A 132 -11.15 -6.32 13.67
CA ALA A 132 -9.70 -6.28 13.58
C ALA A 132 -9.02 -6.55 14.93
N ASP A 133 -9.65 -6.14 16.04
CA ASP A 133 -9.16 -6.40 17.39
C ASP A 133 -9.47 -7.83 17.89
N GLN A 134 -10.49 -8.48 17.33
CA GLN A 134 -10.92 -9.83 17.73
C GLN A 134 -10.34 -10.94 16.86
N ALA A 135 -10.03 -10.66 15.59
CA ALA A 135 -9.47 -11.62 14.68
C ALA A 135 -7.97 -11.80 14.94
N GLU A 136 -7.56 -12.97 15.41
CA GLU A 136 -6.16 -13.38 15.44
C GLU A 136 -5.68 -13.80 14.05
N SER A 137 -6.60 -14.30 13.22
CA SER A 137 -6.34 -14.77 11.86
C SER A 137 -7.48 -14.47 10.88
N ALA A 138 -7.17 -14.53 9.57
CA ALA A 138 -8.15 -14.26 8.51
C ALA A 138 -9.28 -15.30 8.43
N ASP A 139 -9.02 -16.52 8.90
CA ASP A 139 -10.01 -17.61 8.93
C ASP A 139 -11.16 -17.36 9.91
N GLU A 140 -10.99 -16.43 10.87
CA GLU A 140 -12.01 -16.06 11.86
C GLU A 140 -12.96 -14.97 11.35
N TRP A 141 -12.60 -14.28 10.26
CA TRP A 141 -13.40 -13.18 9.70
C TRP A 141 -14.85 -13.56 9.39
N PRO A 142 -15.16 -14.73 8.79
CA PRO A 142 -16.54 -15.09 8.48
C PRO A 142 -17.45 -15.11 9.73
N ALA A 143 -16.98 -15.70 10.83
CA ALA A 143 -17.75 -15.80 12.07
C ALA A 143 -18.00 -14.43 12.71
N LEU A 144 -16.97 -13.56 12.72
CA LEU A 144 -17.07 -12.20 13.26
C LEU A 144 -17.96 -11.30 12.39
N LEU A 145 -17.89 -11.45 11.07
CA LEU A 145 -18.77 -10.74 10.12
C LEU A 145 -20.23 -11.12 10.30
N ASP A 146 -20.54 -12.40 10.52
CA ASP A 146 -21.90 -12.85 10.77
C ASP A 146 -22.42 -12.29 12.12
N LEU A 147 -21.58 -12.16 13.14
CA LEU A 147 -21.95 -11.51 14.41
C LEU A 147 -22.30 -10.03 14.22
N ILE A 148 -21.53 -9.30 13.40
CA ILE A 148 -21.85 -7.90 13.07
C ILE A 148 -23.14 -7.79 12.28
N GLU A 149 -23.40 -8.72 11.35
CA GLU A 149 -24.67 -8.78 10.62
C GLU A 149 -25.86 -8.88 11.59
N VAL A 150 -25.78 -9.76 12.59
CA VAL A 150 -26.82 -9.90 13.64
C VAL A 150 -26.98 -8.61 14.44
N ARG A 151 -25.87 -7.97 14.85
CA ARG A 151 -25.90 -6.71 15.62
C ARG A 151 -26.52 -5.56 14.82
N LEU A 152 -26.16 -5.42 13.54
CA LEU A 152 -26.71 -4.40 12.64
C LEU A 152 -28.22 -4.59 12.42
N LYS A 153 -28.67 -5.84 12.20
CA LYS A 153 -30.10 -6.16 12.08
C LYS A 153 -30.87 -5.79 13.36
N LYS A 154 -30.32 -6.10 14.53
CA LYS A 154 -30.92 -5.72 15.83
C LYS A 154 -30.98 -4.20 16.02
N ALA A 155 -29.93 -3.48 15.63
CA ALA A 155 -29.90 -2.01 15.71
C ALA A 155 -30.97 -1.37 14.79
N LEU A 156 -31.10 -1.86 13.56
CA LEU A 156 -32.14 -1.40 12.63
C LEU A 156 -33.55 -1.70 13.16
N GLN A 157 -33.79 -2.90 13.68
CA GLN A 157 -35.08 -3.25 14.25
C GLN A 157 -35.43 -2.39 15.46
N THR A 158 -34.44 -2.05 16.29
CA THR A 158 -34.62 -1.13 17.42
C THR A 158 -34.95 0.28 16.94
N ALA A 159 -34.26 0.79 15.91
CA ALA A 159 -34.53 2.10 15.33
C ALA A 159 -35.93 2.18 14.69
N VAL A 160 -36.38 1.11 14.02
CA VAL A 160 -37.74 1.00 13.48
C VAL A 160 -38.79 0.99 14.59
N ASN A 161 -38.51 0.29 15.69
CA ASN A 161 -39.41 0.17 16.84
C ASN A 161 -39.36 1.39 17.79
N ALA A 162 -38.45 2.34 17.58
CA ALA A 162 -38.33 3.59 18.32
C ALA A 162 -38.72 4.80 17.45
N PRO A 163 -40.01 4.98 17.11
CA PRO A 163 -40.45 6.14 16.33
C PRO A 163 -40.33 7.41 17.19
N GLY A 164 -39.30 8.23 17.00
CA GLY A 164 -39.29 9.57 17.59
C GLY A 164 -38.00 10.38 17.73
N GLN A 165 -36.79 9.87 17.42
CA GLN A 165 -35.55 10.63 17.73
C GLN A 165 -34.70 11.13 16.55
N THR A 166 -35.14 11.02 15.29
CA THR A 166 -34.38 11.61 14.15
C THR A 166 -34.81 13.04 13.82
N LYS A 167 -35.15 13.84 14.83
CA LYS A 167 -35.29 15.29 14.71
C LYS A 167 -34.49 15.94 15.84
N ARG A 168 -33.49 16.73 15.45
CA ARG A 168 -32.35 17.30 16.23
C ARG A 168 -31.13 16.37 16.12
N GLU A 169 -29.97 16.82 15.70
CA GLU A 169 -29.29 18.11 15.92
C GLU A 169 -28.65 18.56 14.59
N ALA A 170 -29.06 19.68 13.98
CA ALA A 170 -28.66 21.06 14.28
C ALA A 170 -27.17 21.32 13.99
#